data_AF-X0ZUZ2-F1
#
_entry.id   AF-X0ZUZ2-F1
#
_cell.length_a   1.000
_cell.length_b   1.000
_cell.length_c   1.000
_cell.angle_alpha   90.00
_cell.angle_beta   90.00
_cell.angle_gamma   90.00
#
_symmetry.space_group_name_H-M   'P 1'
#
loop_
_entity.id
_entity.type
_entity.pdbx_description
1 polymer ?
#
loop_
_entity_poly.entity_id
_entity_poly.type
_entity_poly.pdbx_seq_one_letter_code
_entity_poly.pdbx_strand_id
1 'polypeptide(L)'
;KINKGEIKVNDEVLARVDLIRRKAIARNHTATHLLHRTLRDVLGNHVKQSGSSVNDDHLRFDFNHFAPLTKDELDKIEDLLNNKILDNLKVETQFTTFDAPYCFKIY
;
A
#
# COMPACT_ATOMS: atom_id res chain seq x y z
N LYS A 1 17.97 -17.44 0.74
CA LYS A 1 19.16 -18.20 0.26
C LYS A 1 20.35 -17.71 1.06
N ILE A 2 21.18 -18.60 1.63
CA ILE A 2 22.37 -18.19 2.39
C ILE A 2 23.41 -17.71 1.38
N ASN A 3 23.91 -16.48 1.56
CA ASN A 3 24.91 -15.92 0.65
C ASN A 3 26.29 -16.55 0.86
N LYS A 4 26.66 -16.85 2.12
CA LYS A 4 27.89 -17.55 2.53
C LYS A 4 27.71 -18.22 3.91
N GLY A 5 28.42 -19.31 4.16
CA GLY A 5 28.45 -20.01 5.45
C GLY A 5 27.34 -21.03 5.65
N GLU A 6 27.28 -21.60 6.86
CA GLU A 6 26.24 -22.51 7.32
C GLU A 6 25.62 -21.92 8.58
N ILE A 7 24.30 -22.07 8.72
CA ILE A 7 23.56 -21.68 9.92
C ILE A 7 22.95 -22.95 10.49
N LYS A 8 23.13 -23.17 11.79
CA LYS A 8 22.60 -24.33 12.51
C LYS A 8 21.48 -23.90 13.45
N VAL A 9 20.64 -24.86 13.82
CA VAL A 9 19.62 -24.66 14.86
C VAL A 9 20.34 -24.27 16.16
N ASN A 10 19.83 -23.23 16.83
CA ASN A 10 20.38 -22.60 18.04
C ASN A 10 21.59 -21.66 17.85
N ASP A 11 21.97 -21.32 16.62
CA ASP A 11 22.95 -20.25 16.41
C ASP A 11 22.36 -18.87 16.76
N GLU A 12 23.12 -18.07 17.50
CA GLU A 12 22.81 -16.65 17.68
C GLU A 12 23.18 -15.88 16.41
N VAL A 13 22.23 -15.08 15.90
CA VAL A 13 22.41 -14.32 14.66
C VAL A 13 22.02 -12.87 14.85
N LEU A 14 22.70 -11.99 14.12
CA LEU A 14 22.30 -10.59 14.01
C LEU A 14 21.45 -10.40 12.74
N ALA A 15 20.14 -10.28 12.91
CA ALA A 15 19.24 -9.96 11.82
C ALA A 15 19.22 -8.44 11.56
N ARG A 16 19.43 -8.03 10.31
CA ARG A 16 19.34 -6.64 9.87
C ARG A 16 18.42 -6.51 8.67
N VAL A 17 17.59 -5.47 8.68
CA VAL A 17 16.70 -5.14 7.57
C VAL A 17 17.37 -4.06 6.71
N ASP A 18 17.28 -4.22 5.39
CA ASP A 18 17.60 -3.13 4.46
C ASP A 18 16.59 -2.00 4.62
N LEU A 19 17.03 -0.89 5.22
CA LEU A 19 16.18 0.25 5.53
C LEU A 19 15.73 1.03 4.29
N ILE A 20 16.53 1.06 3.22
CA ILE A 20 16.19 1.77 2.00
C ILE A 20 15.04 1.03 1.32
N ARG A 21 15.22 -0.29 1.13
CA ARG A 21 14.19 -1.16 0.58
C ARG A 21 12.92 -1.16 1.43
N ARG A 22 13.05 -1.25 2.76
CA ARG A 22 11.90 -1.23 3.68
C ARG A 22 11.12 0.08 3.63
N LYS A 23 11.78 1.23 3.45
CA LYS A 23 11.12 2.54 3.29
C LYS A 23 10.43 2.66 1.94
N ALA A 24 11.03 2.14 0.87
CA ALA A 24 10.42 2.15 -0.47
C ALA A 24 9.12 1.34 -0.50
N ILE A 25 9.15 0.12 0.02
CA ILE A 25 7.95 -0.74 0.16
C ILE A 25 6.88 -0.04 1.03
N ALA A 26 7.29 0.64 2.12
CA ALA A 26 6.35 1.36 2.97
C ALA A 26 5.61 2.48 2.22
N ARG A 27 6.31 3.26 1.39
CA ARG A 27 5.71 4.31 0.56
C ARG A 27 4.70 3.73 -0.42
N ASN A 28 5.07 2.65 -1.11
CA ASN A 28 4.18 1.98 -2.06
C ASN A 28 2.95 1.36 -1.35
N HIS A 29 3.12 0.87 -0.12
CA HIS A 29 2.00 0.40 0.69
C HIS A 29 1.04 1.55 1.05
N THR A 30 1.54 2.68 1.54
CA THR A 30 0.70 3.86 1.80
C THR A 30 -0.01 4.33 0.53
N ALA A 31 0.70 4.37 -0.61
CA ALA A 31 0.14 4.72 -1.90
C ALA A 31 -0.99 3.76 -2.33
N THR A 32 -0.92 2.47 -1.97
CA THR A 32 -2.00 1.50 -2.22
C THR A 32 -3.31 1.94 -1.57
N HIS A 33 -3.27 2.34 -0.30
CA HIS A 33 -4.45 2.77 0.44
C HIS A 33 -5.01 4.09 -0.10
N LEU A 34 -4.12 5.04 -0.39
CA LEU A 34 -4.51 6.31 -0.98
C LEU A 34 -5.15 6.10 -2.35
N LEU A 35 -4.54 5.30 -3.22
CA LEU A 35 -5.07 4.98 -4.54
C LEU A 35 -6.44 4.31 -4.43
N HIS A 36 -6.61 3.33 -3.55
CA HIS A 36 -7.91 2.66 -3.36
C HIS A 36 -8.99 3.66 -2.93
N ARG A 37 -8.67 4.60 -2.03
CA ARG A 37 -9.60 5.65 -1.62
C ARG A 37 -9.93 6.59 -2.77
N THR A 38 -8.91 7.11 -3.47
CA THR A 38 -9.09 8.02 -4.61
C THR A 38 -9.91 7.38 -5.71
N LEU A 39 -9.70 6.09 -6.02
CA LEU A 39 -10.51 5.34 -6.97
C LEU A 39 -11.98 5.32 -6.57
N ARG A 40 -12.29 5.14 -5.27
CA ARG A 40 -13.67 5.18 -4.78
C ARG A 40 -14.28 6.57 -4.81
N ASP A 41 -13.48 7.61 -4.56
CA ASP A 41 -13.93 9.00 -4.62
C ASP A 41 -14.21 9.46 -6.07
N VAL A 42 -13.47 8.95 -7.06
CA VAL A 42 -13.65 9.29 -8.48
C VAL A 42 -14.69 8.41 -9.17
N LEU A 43 -14.57 7.08 -9.02
CA LEU A 43 -15.35 6.10 -9.78
C LEU A 43 -16.59 5.62 -9.01
N GLY A 44 -16.58 5.66 -7.68
CA GLY A 44 -17.67 5.22 -6.82
C GLY A 44 -17.36 4.01 -5.93
N ASN A 45 -18.29 3.70 -5.02
CA ASN A 45 -18.11 2.69 -3.97
C ASN A 45 -18.12 1.23 -4.46
N HIS A 46 -18.46 0.97 -5.72
CA HIS A 46 -18.40 -0.39 -6.29
C HIS A 46 -16.98 -0.85 -6.56
N VAL A 47 -16.01 0.07 -6.63
CA VAL A 47 -14.60 -0.28 -6.72
C VAL A 47 -14.21 -1.10 -5.50
N LYS A 48 -13.77 -2.32 -5.76
CA LYS A 48 -13.24 -3.24 -4.75
C LYS A 48 -11.91 -3.76 -5.24
N GLN A 49 -10.94 -3.80 -4.33
CA GLN A 49 -9.64 -4.44 -4.56
C GLN A 49 -9.84 -5.92 -4.91
N SER A 50 -9.20 -6.36 -5.99
CA SER A 50 -9.11 -7.76 -6.41
C SER A 50 -7.68 -8.30 -6.33
N GLY A 51 -6.68 -7.43 -6.22
CA GLY A 51 -5.27 -7.79 -6.02
C GLY A 51 -4.38 -6.59 -5.72
N SER A 52 -3.22 -6.83 -5.11
CA SER A 52 -2.18 -5.81 -4.94
C SER A 52 -0.80 -6.45 -4.88
N SER A 53 0.17 -5.85 -5.56
CA SER A 53 1.59 -6.20 -5.48
C SER A 53 2.38 -4.95 -5.10
N VAL A 54 3.05 -5.01 -3.94
CA VAL A 54 3.80 -3.89 -3.36
C VAL A 54 5.27 -4.27 -3.28
N ASN A 55 6.06 -3.75 -4.22
CA ASN A 55 7.51 -3.94 -4.27
C ASN A 55 8.23 -2.63 -3.94
N ASP A 56 9.55 -2.64 -3.91
CA ASP A 56 10.38 -1.46 -3.65
C ASP A 56 10.49 -0.51 -4.84
N ASP A 57 10.27 -1.01 -6.06
CA ASP A 57 10.35 -0.25 -7.31
C ASP A 57 8.98 0.18 -7.84
N HIS A 58 7.94 -0.64 -7.66
CA HIS A 58 6.60 -0.34 -8.15
C HIS A 58 5.47 -0.86 -7.24
N LEU A 59 4.28 -0.30 -7.49
CA LEU A 59 3.00 -0.75 -6.96
C LEU A 59 2.11 -1.15 -8.13
N ARG A 60 1.47 -2.31 -8.04
CA ARG A 60 0.33 -2.70 -8.89
C ARG A 60 -0.91 -2.88 -8.03
N PHE A 61 -2.02 -2.26 -8.43
CA PHE A 61 -3.30 -2.36 -7.75
C PHE A 61 -4.37 -2.82 -8.74
N ASP A 62 -4.96 -3.98 -8.47
CA ASP A 62 -6.01 -4.56 -9.29
C ASP A 62 -7.36 -4.31 -8.61
N PHE A 63 -8.34 -3.83 -9.37
CA PHE A 63 -9.68 -3.54 -8.87
C PHE A 63 -10.76 -3.87 -9.90
N ASN A 64 -11.98 -4.09 -9.40
CA ASN A 64 -13.14 -4.37 -10.25
C ASN A 64 -13.78 -3.06 -10.72
N HIS A 65 -13.95 -2.92 -12.04
CA HIS A 65 -14.67 -1.81 -12.67
C HIS A 65 -15.35 -2.30 -13.96
N PHE A 66 -16.43 -1.63 -14.37
CA PHE A 66 -17.29 -2.10 -15.46
C PHE A 66 -16.74 -1.83 -16.88
N ALA A 67 -15.76 -0.95 -16.99
CA ALA A 67 -15.12 -0.57 -18.23
C ALA A 67 -13.64 -0.21 -17.98
N PRO A 68 -12.80 -0.09 -19.03
CA PRO A 68 -11.50 0.56 -18.91
C PRO A 68 -11.65 2.03 -18.48
N LEU A 69 -10.65 2.55 -17.76
CA LEU A 69 -10.62 3.97 -17.39
C LEU A 69 -10.42 4.85 -18.62
N THR A 70 -11.15 5.96 -18.66
CA THR A 70 -10.92 7.03 -19.62
C THR A 70 -9.66 7.82 -19.25
N LYS A 71 -9.13 8.59 -20.21
CA LYS A 71 -7.96 9.44 -19.96
C LYS A 71 -8.24 10.50 -18.89
N ASP A 72 -9.42 11.13 -18.94
CA ASP A 72 -9.83 12.14 -17.97
C ASP A 72 -9.96 11.57 -16.55
N GLU A 73 -10.47 10.33 -16.41
CA GLU A 73 -10.52 9.64 -15.11
C GLU A 73 -9.12 9.35 -14.57
N LEU A 74 -8.21 8.87 -15.43
CA LEU A 74 -6.81 8.61 -15.05
C LEU A 74 -6.13 9.89 -14.55
N ASP A 75 -6.24 10.98 -15.30
CA ASP A 75 -5.61 12.26 -14.94
C ASP A 75 -6.20 12.81 -13.63
N LYS A 76 -7.52 12.72 -13.45
CA LYS A 76 -8.19 13.12 -12.21
C LYS A 76 -7.76 12.26 -11.01
N ILE A 77 -7.59 10.95 -11.20
CA ILE A 77 -7.10 10.05 -10.14
C ILE A 77 -5.67 10.44 -9.75
N GLU A 78 -4.79 10.68 -10.72
CA GLU A 78 -3.41 11.07 -10.49
C GLU A 78 -3.32 12.40 -9.72
N ASP A 79 -4.05 13.42 -10.15
CA ASP A 79 -4.06 14.74 -9.50
C ASP A 79 -4.57 14.66 -8.05
N LEU A 80 -5.69 13.98 -7.82
CA LEU A 80 -6.26 13.83 -6.48
C LEU A 80 -5.35 13.02 -5.56
N LEU A 81 -4.73 11.97 -6.07
CA LEU A 81 -3.77 11.15 -5.32
C LEU A 81 -2.56 11.97 -4.90
N ASN A 82 -1.97 12.74 -5.83
CA ASN A 82 -0.82 13.59 -5.55
C ASN A 82 -1.16 14.68 -4.53
N ASN A 83 -2.33 15.30 -4.64
CA ASN A 83 -2.80 16.25 -3.63
C ASN A 83 -2.91 15.61 -2.24
N LYS A 84 -3.41 14.36 -2.15
CA LYS A 84 -3.47 13.64 -0.86
C LYS A 84 -2.10 13.28 -0.29
N ILE A 85 -1.12 13.03 -1.15
CA ILE A 85 0.27 12.84 -0.72
C ILE A 85 0.82 14.16 -0.13
N LEU A 86 0.55 15.29 -0.78
CA LEU A 86 0.97 16.63 -0.34
C LEU A 86 0.32 17.06 0.97
N ASP A 87 -0.92 16.63 1.23
CA ASP A 87 -1.61 16.86 2.51
C ASP A 87 -0.81 16.29 3.72
N ASN A 88 0.15 15.38 3.48
CA ASN A 88 1.02 14.76 4.49
C ASN A 88 0.26 14.29 5.74
N LEU A 89 -0.90 13.69 5.49
CA LEU A 89 -1.82 13.29 6.53
C LEU A 89 -1.17 12.23 7.44
N LYS A 90 -1.44 12.35 8.75
CA LYS A 90 -0.89 11.44 9.75
C LYS A 90 -1.37 10.01 9.53
N VAL A 91 -0.43 9.06 9.58
CA VAL A 91 -0.72 7.62 9.54
C VAL A 91 -0.70 7.09 10.96
N GLU A 92 -1.81 6.48 11.40
CA GLU A 92 -1.94 5.91 12.74
C GLU A 92 -2.21 4.41 12.66
N THR A 93 -1.82 3.68 13.70
CA THR A 93 -2.09 2.25 13.83
C THR A 93 -2.54 1.99 15.25
N GLN A 94 -3.63 1.24 15.41
CA GLN A 94 -4.21 0.90 16.70
C GLN A 94 -4.42 -0.62 16.78
N PHE A 95 -4.15 -1.19 17.94
CA PHE A 95 -4.57 -2.56 18.23
C PHE A 95 -6.03 -2.55 18.64
N THR A 96 -6.83 -3.44 18.04
CA THR A 96 -8.26 -3.51 18.31
C THR A 96 -8.77 -4.95 18.18
N THR A 97 -10.02 -5.18 18.57
CA THR A 97 -10.67 -6.49 18.43
C THR A 97 -11.15 -6.70 16.99
N PHE A 98 -11.37 -7.95 16.60
CA PHE A 98 -11.84 -8.28 15.25
C PHE A 98 -13.17 -7.61 14.90
N ASP A 99 -14.10 -7.54 15.86
CA ASP A 99 -15.43 -6.95 15.68
C ASP A 99 -15.42 -5.41 15.72
N ALA A 100 -14.28 -4.80 16.05
CA ALA A 100 -14.18 -3.35 16.03
C ALA A 100 -14.22 -2.84 14.59
N PRO A 101 -15.03 -1.81 14.28
CA PRO A 101 -15.32 -1.42 12.90
C PRO A 101 -14.11 -0.86 12.11
N TYR A 102 -12.96 -0.62 12.76
CA TYR A 102 -11.80 0.05 12.15
C TYR A 102 -10.46 -0.54 12.61
N CYS A 103 -10.05 -1.66 12.02
CA CYS A 103 -8.75 -2.29 12.32
C CYS A 103 -7.57 -1.61 11.61
N PHE A 104 -7.79 -0.94 10.47
CA PHE A 104 -6.76 -0.17 9.77
C PHE A 104 -7.37 1.07 9.13
N LYS A 105 -7.03 2.24 9.67
CA LYS A 105 -7.36 3.54 9.11
C LYS A 105 -6.07 4.27 8.79
N ILE A 106 -5.74 4.32 7.50
CA ILE A 106 -5.00 5.46 7.00
C ILE A 106 -6.08 6.54 6.88
N TYR A 107 -6.26 7.31 7.98
CA TYR A 107 -7.31 8.31 8.31
C TYR A 107 -8.61 7.79 8.96
#